data_AF-A0A8C9LEY4-F1
#
_entry.id   AF-A0A8C9LEY4-F1
#
_cell.length_a   1.000
_cell.length_b   1.000
_cell.length_c   1.000
_cell.angle_alpha   90.00
_cell.angle_beta   90.00
_cell.angle_gamma   90.00
#
_symmetry.space_group_name_H-M   'P 1'
#
loop_
_entity.id
_entity.type
_entity.pdbx_description
1 polymer ?
#
loop_
_entity_poly.entity_id
_entity_poly.type
_entity_poly.pdbx_seq_one_letter_code
_entity_poly.pdbx_strand_id
1 'polypeptide(L)'
;RILAGSAGQADRQSGGEPQYLQQVRHILQHGHRKEDRTGTGTISVFGMQARYSLRDQFPLLTTKRVFWKGVLEELLWFIKVLYVDDKRLHTPPNRTLVVLDF
;
A
#
# COMPACT_ATOMS: atom_id res chain seq x y z
N ARG A 1 11.66 -40.20 18.61
CA ARG A 1 10.55 -39.30 19.04
C ARG A 1 10.94 -37.87 18.64
N ILE A 2 10.84 -37.56 17.34
CA ILE A 2 11.17 -36.24 16.80
C ILE A 2 9.84 -35.49 16.66
N LEU A 3 9.77 -34.33 17.30
CA LEU A 3 8.60 -33.46 17.32
C LEU A 3 8.31 -33.01 15.88
N ALA A 4 7.20 -33.48 15.33
CA ALA A 4 6.65 -32.95 14.09
C ALA A 4 6.33 -31.47 14.32
N GLY A 5 7.09 -30.60 13.66
CA GLY A 5 6.80 -29.18 13.59
C GLY A 5 5.40 -28.99 13.05
N SER A 6 4.52 -28.46 13.88
CA SER A 6 3.17 -28.00 13.51
C SER A 6 3.27 -26.73 12.66
N ALA A 7 3.85 -26.85 11.48
CA ALA A 7 3.86 -25.84 10.44
C ALA A 7 2.80 -26.22 9.40
N GLY A 8 1.52 -26.00 9.72
CA GLY A 8 0.44 -26.45 8.85
C GLY A 8 -0.94 -25.85 9.14
N GLN A 9 -0.99 -24.68 9.80
CA GLN A 9 -2.26 -24.05 10.16
C GLN A 9 -2.17 -22.52 10.05
N ALA A 10 -1.98 -22.02 8.82
CA ALA A 10 -2.08 -20.58 8.53
C ALA A 10 -2.64 -20.30 7.12
N ASP A 11 -3.47 -21.20 6.59
CA ASP A 11 -4.15 -21.01 5.28
C ASP A 11 -5.66 -21.25 5.39
N ARG A 12 -6.32 -20.55 6.32
CA ARG A 12 -7.78 -20.60 6.50
C ARG A 12 -8.43 -19.23 6.68
N GLN A 13 -7.88 -18.19 6.05
CA GLN A 13 -8.61 -16.93 5.84
C GLN A 13 -8.44 -16.52 4.39
N SER A 14 -9.50 -16.77 3.61
CA SER A 14 -9.56 -16.81 2.15
C SER A 14 -9.47 -15.43 1.45
N GLY A 15 -8.74 -14.49 2.02
CA GLY A 15 -8.50 -13.17 1.44
C GLY A 15 -7.51 -12.39 2.30
N GLY A 16 -6.71 -11.50 1.70
CA GLY A 16 -5.77 -10.66 2.46
C GLY A 16 -6.44 -9.52 3.24
N GLU A 17 -7.69 -9.20 2.94
CA GLU A 17 -8.42 -8.07 3.53
C GLU A 17 -8.73 -8.21 5.04
N PRO A 18 -9.15 -9.37 5.58
CA PRO A 18 -9.28 -9.58 7.02
C PRO A 18 -8.02 -9.24 7.81
N GLN A 19 -6.84 -9.49 7.24
CA GLN A 19 -5.56 -9.12 7.85
C GLN A 19 -5.44 -7.60 7.99
N TYR A 20 -5.75 -6.84 6.93
CA TYR A 20 -5.78 -5.38 6.98
C TYR A 20 -6.75 -4.87 8.06
N LEU A 21 -7.97 -5.42 8.13
CA LEU A 21 -8.96 -5.02 9.13
C LEU A 21 -8.53 -5.35 10.57
N GLN A 22 -7.86 -6.48 10.78
CA GLN A 22 -7.30 -6.82 12.08
C GLN A 22 -6.18 -5.85 12.49
N GLN A 23 -5.34 -5.44 11.54
CA GLN A 23 -4.29 -4.47 11.79
C GLN A 23 -4.85 -3.11 12.20
N VAL A 24 -5.87 -2.61 11.47
CA VAL A 24 -6.55 -1.36 11.83
C VAL A 24 -7.17 -1.45 13.22
N ARG A 25 -7.87 -2.54 13.54
CA ARG A 25 -8.43 -2.75 14.89
C ARG A 25 -7.35 -2.75 15.98
N HIS A 26 -6.22 -3.40 15.71
CA HIS A 26 -5.10 -3.44 16.65
C HIS A 26 -4.53 -2.03 16.90
N ILE A 27 -4.35 -1.22 15.85
CA ILE A 27 -3.88 0.16 15.98
C ILE A 27 -4.85 1.00 16.83
N LEU A 28 -6.16 0.85 16.63
CA LEU A 28 -7.16 1.59 17.40
C LEU A 28 -7.18 1.21 18.88
N GLN A 29 -6.90 -0.06 19.21
CA GLN A 29 -6.96 -0.56 20.59
C GLN A 29 -5.64 -0.37 21.37
N HIS A 30 -4.49 -0.55 20.71
CA HIS A 30 -3.18 -0.61 21.36
C HIS A 30 -2.19 0.45 20.84
N GLY A 31 -2.61 1.31 19.93
CA GLY A 31 -1.74 2.34 19.34
C GLY A 31 -1.49 3.52 20.26
N HIS A 32 -0.32 4.13 20.08
CA HIS A 32 0.05 5.36 20.77
C HIS A 32 -0.36 6.57 19.93
N ARG A 33 -0.96 7.56 20.60
CA ARG A 33 -1.29 8.84 19.98
C ARG A 33 -0.03 9.69 19.83
N LYS A 34 0.19 10.22 18.64
CA LYS A 34 1.32 11.07 18.27
C LYS A 34 0.81 12.31 17.56
N GLU A 35 1.41 13.46 17.85
CA GLU A 35 1.16 14.69 17.08
C GLU A 35 1.91 14.65 15.75
N ASP A 36 1.26 15.14 14.69
CA ASP A 36 1.79 15.17 13.33
C ASP A 36 2.00 16.62 12.85
N ARG A 37 2.69 16.77 11.70
CA ARG A 37 2.99 18.09 11.10
C ARG A 37 1.73 18.88 10.72
N THR A 38 0.61 18.19 10.50
CA THR A 38 -0.67 18.78 10.11
C THR A 38 -1.55 19.14 11.31
N GLY A 39 -1.15 18.81 12.54
CA GLY A 39 -1.89 19.10 13.77
C GLY A 39 -3.18 18.29 13.95
N THR A 40 -3.40 17.25 13.15
CA THR A 40 -4.58 16.38 13.25
C THR A 40 -4.36 15.29 14.30
N GLY A 41 -3.11 14.85 14.43
CA GLY A 41 -2.72 13.77 15.32
C GLY A 41 -3.07 12.39 14.73
N THR A 42 -2.23 11.41 15.03
CA THR A 42 -2.32 10.04 14.50
C THR A 42 -2.23 9.02 15.63
N ILE A 43 -2.95 7.90 15.52
CA ILE A 43 -2.77 6.72 16.38
C ILE A 43 -1.92 5.72 15.60
N SER A 44 -0.81 5.27 16.18
CA SER A 44 0.16 4.42 15.47
C SER A 44 0.72 3.30 16.35
N VAL A 45 1.08 2.19 15.72
CA VAL A 45 1.84 1.08 16.31
C VAL A 45 3.08 0.87 15.46
N PHE A 46 4.23 0.61 16.10
CA PHE A 46 5.48 0.38 15.40
C PHE A 46 5.56 -1.06 14.86
N GLY A 47 6.01 -1.21 13.61
CA GLY A 47 6.44 -2.50 13.05
C GLY A 47 5.31 -3.50 12.77
N MET A 48 4.37 -3.15 11.88
CA MET A 48 3.31 -4.07 11.42
C MET A 48 3.64 -4.62 10.03
N GLN A 49 3.38 -5.91 9.80
CA GLN A 49 3.61 -6.56 8.51
C GLN A 49 2.33 -7.22 7.99
N ALA A 50 2.07 -7.06 6.70
CA ALA A 50 1.03 -7.77 5.95
C ALA A 50 1.65 -8.58 4.81
N ARG A 51 0.96 -9.64 4.37
CA ARG A 51 1.34 -10.44 3.19
C ARG A 51 0.08 -10.72 2.35
N TYR A 52 0.15 -10.37 1.07
CA TYR A 52 -0.96 -10.53 0.13
C TYR A 52 -0.53 -11.47 -1.01
N SER A 53 -1.36 -12.49 -1.30
CA SER A 53 -1.14 -13.36 -2.46
C SER A 53 -1.54 -12.62 -3.74
N LEU A 54 -0.70 -12.67 -4.77
CA LEU A 54 -0.96 -12.11 -6.10
C LEU A 54 -1.27 -13.19 -7.15
N ARG A 55 -1.34 -14.46 -6.75
CA ARG A 55 -1.49 -15.59 -7.69
C ARG A 55 -2.86 -15.58 -8.36
N ASP A 56 -3.90 -15.36 -7.57
CA ASP A 56 -5.27 -15.54 -8.02
C ASP A 56 -5.95 -14.21 -8.33
N GLN A 57 -5.70 -13.16 -7.54
CA GLN A 57 -6.39 -11.86 -7.64
C GLN A 57 -5.49 -10.70 -7.18
N PHE A 58 -5.81 -9.48 -7.63
CA PHE A 58 -5.17 -8.26 -7.13
C PHE A 58 -5.76 -7.86 -5.77
N PRO A 59 -4.93 -7.54 -4.75
CA PRO A 59 -5.39 -7.26 -3.38
C PRO A 59 -5.94 -5.84 -3.26
N LEU A 60 -7.09 -5.59 -3.91
CA LEU A 60 -7.84 -4.35 -3.73
C LEU A 60 -8.79 -4.48 -2.54
N LEU A 61 -8.80 -3.47 -1.66
CA LEU A 61 -9.74 -3.42 -0.55
C LEU A 61 -11.18 -3.31 -1.06
N THR A 62 -12.07 -4.11 -0.49
CA THR A 62 -13.51 -4.12 -0.87
C THR A 62 -14.37 -3.38 0.15
N THR A 63 -13.96 -3.37 1.43
CA THR A 63 -14.63 -2.67 2.53
C THR A 63 -14.67 -1.15 2.36
N LYS A 64 -13.74 -0.59 1.60
CA LYS A 64 -13.73 0.83 1.22
C LYS A 64 -13.34 0.96 -0.24
N ARG A 65 -14.13 1.72 -1.00
CA ARG A 65 -13.87 1.98 -2.42
C ARG A 65 -12.52 2.68 -2.59
N VAL A 66 -11.60 2.02 -3.27
CA VAL A 66 -10.30 2.56 -3.66
C VAL A 66 -10.44 3.32 -4.99
N PHE A 67 -9.74 4.46 -5.11
CA PHE A 67 -9.72 5.22 -6.36
C PHE A 67 -8.79 4.58 -7.40
N TRP A 68 -9.30 3.57 -8.10
CA TRP A 68 -8.51 2.74 -9.04
C TRP A 68 -7.86 3.52 -10.19
N LYS A 69 -8.58 4.50 -10.76
CA LYS A 69 -8.04 5.31 -11.87
C LYS A 69 -6.78 6.06 -11.47
N GLY A 70 -6.79 6.72 -10.31
CA GLY A 70 -5.62 7.43 -9.79
C GLY A 70 -4.46 6.49 -9.50
N VAL A 71 -4.71 5.34 -8.86
CA VAL A 71 -3.65 4.35 -8.59
C VAL A 71 -2.96 3.88 -9.88
N LEU A 72 -3.73 3.62 -10.94
CA LEU A 72 -3.18 3.19 -12.23
C LEU A 72 -2.40 4.32 -12.93
N GLU A 73 -2.96 5.53 -12.97
CA GLU A 73 -2.32 6.69 -13.59
C GLU A 73 -1.02 7.07 -12.88
N GLU A 74 -1.01 7.07 -11.54
CA GLU A 74 0.20 7.29 -10.74
C GLU A 74 1.26 6.20 -10.98
N LEU A 75 0.86 4.92 -11.04
CA LEU A 75 1.78 3.83 -11.32
C LEU A 75 2.44 3.96 -12.71
N LEU A 76 1.64 4.28 -13.73
CA LEU A 76 2.15 4.51 -15.09
C LEU A 76 3.03 5.77 -15.15
N TRP A 77 2.70 6.80 -14.38
CA TRP A 77 3.52 8.00 -14.25
C TRP A 77 4.89 7.68 -13.63
N PHE A 78 4.96 6.89 -12.55
CA PHE A 78 6.22 6.46 -11.96
C PHE A 78 7.11 5.72 -12.98
N ILE A 79 6.55 4.77 -13.73
CA ILE A 79 7.29 4.01 -14.75
C ILE A 79 7.80 4.95 -15.85
N LYS A 80 6.97 5.91 -16.31
CA LYS A 80 7.35 6.87 -17.35
C LYS A 80 8.45 7.81 -16.88
N VAL A 81 8.39 8.32 -15.66
CA VAL A 81 9.42 9.21 -15.09
C VAL A 81 10.76 8.48 -15.02
N LEU A 82 10.77 7.25 -14.52
CA LEU A 82 11.99 6.42 -14.44
C LEU A 82 12.59 6.09 -15.82
N TYR A 83 11.78 6.02 -16.87
CA TYR A 83 12.26 5.78 -18.25
C TYR A 83 12.70 7.05 -18.99
N VAL A 84 12.22 8.23 -18.55
CA VAL A 84 12.45 9.52 -19.23
C VAL A 84 13.68 10.26 -18.70
N ASP A 85 14.16 9.98 -17.48
CA ASP A 85 15.39 10.61 -16.97
C ASP A 85 16.66 10.18 -17.72
N ASP A 86 16.70 8.99 -18.33
CA ASP A 86 17.82 8.55 -19.17
C ASP A 86 17.96 9.39 -20.46
N LYS A 87 16.84 9.88 -21.00
CA LYS A 87 16.81 10.66 -22.27
C LYS A 87 16.79 12.18 -22.07
N ARG A 88 16.92 12.69 -20.84
CA ARG A 88 16.80 14.12 -20.53
C ARG A 88 18.08 14.95 -20.70
N LEU A 89 19.16 14.40 -21.26
CA LEU A 89 20.27 15.23 -21.74
C LEU A 89 19.91 16.06 -23.00
N HIS A 90 18.72 15.92 -23.58
CA HIS A 90 18.22 16.83 -24.63
C HIS A 90 16.78 17.27 -24.35
N THR A 91 16.63 18.39 -23.67
CA THR A 91 15.36 19.10 -23.45
C THR A 91 14.85 19.73 -24.75
N PRO A 92 13.60 19.48 -25.19
CA PRO A 92 12.87 20.46 -25.99
C PRO A 92 11.99 21.36 -25.09
N PRO A 93 11.87 22.66 -25.39
CA PRO A 93 11.47 23.69 -24.42
C PRO A 93 9.96 23.86 -24.22
N ASN A 94 9.10 22.91 -24.59
CA ASN A 94 7.65 23.12 -24.55
C ASN A 94 6.85 21.82 -24.35
N ARG A 95 6.88 21.23 -23.14
CA ARG A 95 5.86 20.23 -22.78
C ARG A 95 5.27 20.55 -21.41
N THR A 96 3.98 20.84 -21.47
CA THR A 96 3.00 20.90 -20.39
C THR A 96 3.43 20.08 -19.18
N LEU A 97 3.73 20.76 -18.08
CA LEU A 97 3.66 20.15 -16.75
C LEU A 97 2.24 19.63 -16.62
N VAL A 98 2.08 18.31 -16.65
CA VAL A 98 0.86 17.68 -16.14
C VAL A 98 0.94 17.90 -14.64
N VAL A 99 0.46 19.07 -14.20
CA VAL A 99 0.05 19.26 -12.82
C VAL A 99 -1.17 18.36 -12.68
N LEU A 100 -1.00 17.23 -12.00
CA LEU A 100 -2.13 16.44 -11.54
C LEU A 100 -2.79 17.27 -10.43
N ASP A 101 -3.60 18.24 -10.82
CA ASP A 101 -4.53 18.91 -9.91
C ASP A 101 -5.66 17.91 -9.63
N PHE A 102 -5.67 17.38 -8.42
CA PHE A 102 -6.81 16.68 -7.82
C PHE A 102 -7.80 17.68 -7.22
#